data_AF-A0A1C4QG91-F1
#
_entry.id   AF-A0A1C4QG91-F1
#
_cell.length_a   1.000
_cell.length_b   1.000
_cell.length_c   1.000
_cell.angle_alpha   90.00
_cell.angle_beta   90.00
_cell.angle_gamma   90.00
#
_symmetry.space_group_name_H-M   'P 1'
#
loop_
_entity.id
_entity.type
_entity.pdbx_description
1 polymer ?
#
loop_
_entity_poly.entity_id
_entity_poly.type
_entity_poly.pdbx_seq_one_letter_code
_entity_poly.pdbx_strand_id
1 'polypeptide(L)'
;MRKTVTASTEDPSNPAVNATDGNPNSRWSSEYLDNQWIQVDLGSPQSFDRVVVVWEAAYPKTYVIQVSDDGSAWTDVKAVDNTPDPLKISVNGVRVFCRGGNWGWDELLRRMPAARMDAAVRMHRDMNFTMIRNWVASSNREEFFASCDEHGLLVWNDFPNAWAMDPPDHQAYNDVARDTVLRYRIHPSVVVWCGANEGNPPAAIDTGMRDAVQSQAPGVLYQNNSAGGIITGGGPYGWIEPERYFSPSTYGSGSFGFHTEIGMPVVSTAESTRNMVGDQPEWPIEGAWYYHDWSTKGNQAPQNYQAAIEARLETAGGLDDFTRKAQFVNYENTRAMFEAWNANLWKDASGLMLWMSHPAWHSTVWQTYDYDFDVNGTYYGARKGCEPLHVQADSVNWQVIAVNHTPQGLKGAVVTARVIGLDGRQIGPVRRTTVDVASSATTPAFTAGWTDSLPDFHLLRLGLEDGKGRVLSENTYWRYRDTADMKALNSAKPVKVTTSVGRVTGSGTRRELTATVTNRGSAVAAMVRLALLDDRSGERVLPTLYGDNYLWLLPGESRTVTLSWPADALASGRPALRVEGYNVPRTVSR
;
A
#
# COMPACT_ATOMS: atom_id res chain seq x y z
N MET A 1 -5.55 -41.02 25.71
CA MET A 1 -5.25 -41.63 27.02
C MET A 1 -6.36 -41.13 27.93
N ARG A 2 -7.34 -41.94 28.32
CA ARG A 2 -8.53 -41.44 29.06
C ARG A 2 -8.15 -41.06 30.50
N LYS A 3 -7.67 -39.82 30.67
CA LYS A 3 -7.23 -39.27 31.95
C LYS A 3 -8.29 -38.31 32.50
N THR A 4 -8.23 -38.04 33.80
CA THR A 4 -9.10 -37.04 34.41
C THR A 4 -8.70 -35.67 33.87
N VAL A 5 -9.69 -34.88 33.46
CA VAL A 5 -9.48 -33.55 32.89
C VAL A 5 -10.29 -32.55 33.69
N THR A 6 -9.71 -31.38 33.93
CA THR A 6 -10.40 -30.21 34.47
C THR A 6 -10.04 -29.02 33.59
N ALA A 7 -10.98 -28.11 33.34
CA ALA A 7 -10.73 -26.93 32.53
C ALA A 7 -11.35 -25.70 33.19
N SER A 8 -10.87 -24.52 32.81
CA SER A 8 -11.43 -23.24 33.25
C SER A 8 -12.89 -23.09 32.82
N THR A 9 -13.19 -23.44 31.57
CA THR A 9 -14.52 -23.42 30.98
C THR A 9 -14.65 -24.55 29.96
N GLU A 10 -15.89 -24.89 29.60
CA GLU A 10 -16.18 -25.86 28.55
C GLU A 10 -17.48 -25.52 27.82
N ASP A 11 -17.48 -25.71 26.50
CA ASP A 11 -18.69 -25.73 25.69
C ASP A 11 -19.45 -27.05 25.94
N PRO A 12 -20.77 -27.04 26.20
CA PRO A 12 -21.55 -28.26 26.44
C PRO A 12 -21.45 -29.31 25.33
N SER A 13 -21.20 -28.91 24.10
CA SER A 13 -20.99 -29.80 22.95
C SER A 13 -19.55 -30.31 22.81
N ASN A 14 -18.58 -29.64 23.44
CA ASN A 14 -17.16 -29.96 23.38
C ASN A 14 -16.53 -29.95 24.80
N PRO A 15 -16.96 -30.86 25.71
CA PRO A 15 -16.50 -30.91 27.10
C PRO A 15 -15.02 -31.26 27.23
N ALA A 16 -14.41 -30.92 28.37
CA ALA A 16 -12.98 -31.09 28.61
C ALA A 16 -12.48 -32.54 28.45
N VAL A 17 -13.33 -33.52 28.80
CA VAL A 17 -13.01 -34.95 28.69
C VAL A 17 -12.63 -35.38 27.27
N ASN A 18 -13.16 -34.70 26.25
CA ASN A 18 -12.89 -35.01 24.86
C ASN A 18 -11.42 -34.79 24.48
N ALA A 19 -10.69 -33.90 25.16
CA ALA A 19 -9.27 -33.65 24.88
C ALA A 19 -8.37 -34.89 25.07
N THR A 20 -8.84 -35.90 25.82
CA THR A 20 -8.03 -37.08 26.16
C THR A 20 -8.71 -38.41 25.80
N ASP A 21 -9.89 -38.37 25.18
CA ASP A 21 -10.73 -39.54 24.90
C ASP A 21 -10.16 -40.50 23.83
N GLY A 22 -9.20 -40.01 23.02
CA GLY A 22 -8.53 -40.74 21.94
C GLY A 22 -9.25 -40.72 20.60
N ASN A 23 -10.30 -39.93 20.44
CA ASN A 23 -11.04 -39.77 19.20
C ASN A 23 -10.62 -38.47 18.50
N PRO A 24 -10.03 -38.53 17.28
CA PRO A 24 -9.59 -37.33 16.56
C PRO A 24 -10.74 -36.44 16.05
N ASN A 25 -12.00 -36.92 16.14
CA ASN A 25 -13.19 -36.18 15.72
C ASN A 25 -13.93 -35.49 16.88
N SER A 26 -13.42 -35.58 18.11
CA SER A 26 -13.92 -34.85 19.27
C SER A 26 -12.84 -33.90 19.81
N ARG A 27 -13.27 -32.87 20.54
CA ARG A 27 -12.38 -31.85 21.10
C ARG A 27 -12.94 -31.26 22.38
N TRP A 28 -12.06 -30.62 23.14
CA TRP A 28 -12.45 -29.61 24.13
C TRP A 28 -12.53 -28.24 23.47
N SER A 29 -13.50 -27.42 23.89
CA SER A 29 -13.54 -25.99 23.57
C SER A 29 -13.81 -25.18 24.84
N SER A 30 -13.06 -24.11 25.03
CA SER A 30 -13.31 -23.11 26.08
C SER A 30 -14.34 -22.07 25.61
N GLU A 31 -14.67 -21.14 26.50
CA GLU A 31 -15.23 -19.83 26.12
C GLU A 31 -14.22 -19.04 25.25
N TYR A 32 -14.74 -18.11 24.45
CA TYR A 32 -13.96 -17.20 23.58
C TYR A 32 -13.31 -16.06 24.39
N LEU A 33 -12.50 -16.40 25.38
CA LEU A 33 -11.78 -15.48 26.26
C LEU A 33 -10.30 -15.89 26.36
N ASP A 34 -9.44 -14.94 26.71
CA ASP A 34 -8.05 -15.24 27.03
C ASP A 34 -7.92 -15.94 28.39
N ASN A 35 -6.73 -16.49 28.66
CA ASN A 35 -6.36 -17.16 29.92
C ASN A 35 -7.22 -18.39 30.27
N GLN A 36 -7.75 -19.07 29.25
CA GLN A 36 -8.40 -20.37 29.43
C GLN A 36 -7.34 -21.46 29.58
N TRP A 37 -7.63 -22.48 30.38
CA TRP A 37 -6.71 -23.56 30.66
C TRP A 37 -7.42 -24.91 30.71
N ILE A 38 -6.66 -25.96 30.40
CA ILE A 38 -7.04 -27.35 30.55
C ILE A 38 -5.92 -28.09 31.28
N GLN A 39 -6.29 -28.81 32.33
CA GLN A 39 -5.44 -29.64 33.15
C GLN A 39 -5.75 -31.10 32.87
N VAL A 40 -4.70 -31.89 32.65
CA VAL A 40 -4.79 -33.35 32.54
C VAL A 40 -4.09 -33.97 33.74
N ASP A 41 -4.85 -34.64 34.61
CA ASP A 41 -4.30 -35.37 35.75
C ASP A 41 -3.80 -36.75 35.29
N LEU A 42 -2.49 -36.96 35.43
CA LEU A 42 -1.83 -38.21 35.05
C LEU A 42 -2.05 -39.34 36.09
N GLY A 43 -2.60 -39.03 37.26
CA GLY A 43 -2.98 -39.95 38.34
C GLY A 43 -1.84 -40.39 39.27
N SER A 44 -0.59 -40.17 38.86
CA SER A 44 0.63 -40.34 39.68
C SER A 44 1.77 -39.59 38.99
N PRO A 45 2.88 -39.27 39.67
CA PRO A 45 4.05 -38.67 39.04
C PRO A 45 4.53 -39.53 37.85
N GLN A 46 4.69 -38.91 36.68
CA GLN A 46 5.14 -39.57 35.45
C GLN A 46 6.33 -38.81 34.86
N SER A 47 7.31 -39.54 34.34
CA SER A 47 8.34 -38.97 33.47
C SER A 47 7.85 -38.91 32.03
N PHE A 48 8.01 -37.77 31.37
CA PHE A 48 7.77 -37.61 29.94
C PHE A 48 8.80 -36.64 29.35
N ASP A 49 9.04 -36.75 28.05
CA ASP A 49 9.96 -35.88 27.29
C ASP A 49 9.24 -35.07 26.19
N ARG A 50 7.96 -35.38 25.94
CA ARG A 50 7.17 -34.74 24.88
C ARG A 50 5.69 -34.61 25.25
N VAL A 51 5.15 -33.42 25.00
CA VAL A 51 3.71 -33.14 24.99
C VAL A 51 3.32 -32.84 23.55
N VAL A 52 2.27 -33.50 23.05
CA VAL A 52 1.70 -33.24 21.71
C VAL A 52 0.28 -32.73 21.91
N VAL A 53 0.02 -31.51 21.44
CA VAL A 53 -1.31 -30.92 21.42
C VAL A 53 -1.78 -30.90 19.97
N VAL A 54 -2.95 -31.48 19.71
CA VAL A 54 -3.57 -31.50 18.38
C VAL A 54 -4.70 -30.48 18.40
N TRP A 55 -4.58 -29.48 17.54
CA TRP A 55 -5.56 -28.42 17.41
C TRP A 55 -6.52 -28.69 16.25
N GLU A 56 -7.74 -28.19 16.37
CA GLU A 56 -8.60 -27.98 15.20
C GLU A 56 -8.31 -26.60 14.56
N ALA A 57 -9.21 -26.11 13.70
CA ALA A 57 -9.04 -24.83 13.00
C ALA A 57 -8.93 -23.62 13.95
N ALA A 58 -9.61 -23.64 15.10
CA ALA A 58 -9.50 -22.62 16.13
C ALA A 58 -8.54 -23.07 17.25
N TYR A 59 -7.52 -22.26 17.52
CA TYR A 59 -6.49 -22.55 18.52
C TYR A 59 -5.91 -21.27 19.12
N PRO A 60 -5.32 -21.32 20.33
CA PRO A 60 -4.68 -20.15 20.94
C PRO A 60 -3.42 -19.76 20.17
N LYS A 61 -3.22 -18.45 19.97
CA LYS A 61 -2.00 -17.89 19.38
C LYS A 61 -0.78 -18.15 20.26
N THR A 62 -0.93 -17.99 21.58
CA THR A 62 0.15 -18.28 22.54
C THR A 62 -0.41 -19.06 23.72
N TYR A 63 0.40 -19.94 24.30
CA TYR A 63 0.07 -20.66 25.52
C TYR A 63 1.34 -21.12 26.24
N VAL A 64 1.20 -21.48 27.50
CA VAL A 64 2.28 -22.04 28.31
C VAL A 64 1.88 -23.46 28.73
N ILE A 65 2.81 -24.40 28.58
CA ILE A 65 2.71 -25.72 29.18
C ILE A 65 3.28 -25.62 30.59
N GLN A 66 2.44 -25.97 31.56
CA GLN A 66 2.82 -26.03 32.97
C GLN A 66 2.77 -27.47 33.48
N VAL A 67 3.60 -27.79 34.47
CA VAL A 67 3.61 -29.07 35.17
C VAL A 67 3.44 -28.85 36.67
N SER A 68 2.84 -29.82 37.35
CA SER A 68 2.63 -29.79 38.79
C SER A 68 2.61 -31.22 39.36
N ASP A 69 3.22 -31.40 40.54
CA ASP A 69 3.17 -32.65 41.31
C ASP A 69 1.97 -32.72 42.26
N ASP A 70 1.37 -31.57 42.61
CA ASP A 70 0.30 -31.46 43.63
C ASP A 70 -1.01 -30.86 43.10
N GLY A 71 -1.04 -30.43 41.85
CA GLY A 71 -2.20 -29.81 41.20
C GLY A 71 -2.48 -28.37 41.63
N SER A 72 -1.64 -27.78 42.47
CA SER A 72 -1.81 -26.43 43.04
C SER A 72 -0.63 -25.49 42.77
N ALA A 73 0.60 -25.99 42.86
CA ALA A 73 1.83 -25.29 42.52
C ALA A 73 2.27 -25.69 41.11
N TRP A 74 2.28 -24.73 40.19
CA TRP A 74 2.56 -24.95 38.78
C TRP A 74 3.90 -24.36 38.37
N THR A 75 4.63 -25.08 37.52
CA THR A 75 5.90 -24.64 36.94
C THR A 75 5.79 -24.56 35.42
N ASP A 76 6.13 -23.42 34.84
CA ASP A 76 6.20 -23.22 33.40
C ASP A 76 7.38 -24.02 32.81
N VAL A 77 7.10 -24.89 31.84
CA VAL A 77 8.13 -25.70 31.18
C VAL A 77 8.31 -25.37 29.70
N LYS A 78 7.30 -24.77 29.07
CA LYS A 78 7.38 -24.35 27.66
C LYS A 78 6.38 -23.25 27.34
N ALA A 79 6.86 -22.10 26.87
CA ALA A 79 6.03 -21.15 26.13
C ALA A 79 5.96 -21.57 24.65
N VAL A 80 4.76 -21.53 24.08
CA VAL A 80 4.48 -21.83 22.68
C VAL A 80 3.83 -20.62 22.03
N ASP A 81 4.34 -20.25 20.85
CA ASP A 81 3.78 -19.23 19.97
C ASP A 81 3.41 -19.90 18.64
N ASN A 82 2.11 -20.03 18.41
CA ASN A 82 1.51 -20.54 17.19
C ASN A 82 1.22 -19.42 16.17
N THR A 83 1.68 -18.18 16.41
CA THR A 83 1.47 -17.09 15.47
C THR A 83 2.08 -17.46 14.12
N PRO A 84 1.29 -17.49 13.04
CA PRO A 84 1.81 -17.85 11.73
C PRO A 84 2.86 -16.83 11.28
N ASP A 85 3.98 -17.31 10.77
CA ASP A 85 4.91 -16.45 10.05
C ASP A 85 4.18 -15.85 8.84
N PRO A 86 4.21 -14.51 8.68
CA PRO A 86 3.62 -13.86 7.52
C PRO A 86 4.20 -14.41 6.22
N LEU A 87 3.37 -14.52 5.16
CA LEU A 87 3.82 -14.91 3.83
C LEU A 87 5.00 -14.02 3.41
N LYS A 88 6.12 -14.64 3.04
CA LYS A 88 7.31 -13.97 2.51
C LYS A 88 7.61 -14.54 1.14
N ILE A 89 7.56 -13.71 0.10
CA ILE A 89 7.84 -14.14 -1.27
C ILE A 89 9.30 -13.87 -1.60
N SER A 90 9.94 -14.86 -2.22
CA SER A 90 11.29 -14.72 -2.76
C SER A 90 11.30 -15.14 -4.22
N VAL A 91 12.02 -14.37 -5.05
CA VAL A 91 12.21 -14.67 -6.47
C VAL A 91 13.69 -14.98 -6.65
N ASN A 92 14.01 -16.20 -7.10
CA ASN A 92 15.39 -16.66 -7.30
C ASN A 92 16.29 -16.46 -6.07
N GLY A 93 15.75 -16.71 -4.87
CA GLY A 93 16.47 -16.60 -3.59
C GLY A 93 16.56 -15.19 -3.00
N VAL A 94 16.02 -14.16 -3.66
CA VAL A 94 15.97 -12.79 -3.13
C VAL A 94 14.58 -12.50 -2.57
N ARG A 95 14.50 -12.09 -1.31
CA ARG A 95 13.24 -11.65 -0.69
C ARG A 95 12.75 -10.37 -1.38
N VAL A 96 11.49 -10.39 -1.81
CA VAL A 96 10.82 -9.24 -2.43
C VAL A 96 9.82 -8.69 -1.42
N PHE A 97 9.96 -7.42 -1.04
CA PHE A 97 8.89 -6.73 -0.33
C PHE A 97 7.74 -6.52 -1.31
N CYS A 98 6.65 -7.29 -1.15
CA CYS A 98 5.52 -7.24 -2.06
C CYS A 98 4.71 -5.98 -1.81
N ARG A 99 4.90 -4.97 -2.63
CA ARG A 99 4.17 -3.70 -2.56
C ARG A 99 3.40 -3.49 -3.85
N GLY A 100 2.14 -3.08 -3.72
CA GLY A 100 1.25 -3.10 -4.86
C GLY A 100 -0.16 -2.64 -4.53
N GLY A 101 -1.11 -3.11 -5.33
CA GLY A 101 -2.52 -2.96 -5.01
C GLY A 101 -3.41 -3.94 -5.75
N ASN A 102 -4.67 -3.88 -5.35
CA ASN A 102 -5.75 -4.66 -5.90
C ASN A 102 -6.24 -4.03 -7.19
N TRP A 103 -6.52 -4.89 -8.15
CA TRP A 103 -6.97 -4.51 -9.47
C TRP A 103 -8.43 -4.93 -9.65
N GLY A 104 -9.31 -3.95 -9.83
CA GLY A 104 -10.70 -4.15 -10.28
C GLY A 104 -10.83 -3.82 -11.76
N TRP A 105 -11.87 -4.32 -12.44
CA TRP A 105 -12.03 -4.09 -13.88
C TRP A 105 -13.18 -3.12 -14.19
N ASP A 106 -13.07 -2.39 -15.30
CA ASP A 106 -14.13 -1.52 -15.82
C ASP A 106 -15.42 -2.29 -16.17
N GLU A 107 -16.53 -1.76 -15.70
CA GLU A 107 -17.85 -2.38 -15.76
C GLU A 107 -18.30 -2.76 -17.19
N LEU A 108 -19.00 -3.90 -17.25
CA LEU A 108 -19.91 -4.41 -18.30
C LEU A 108 -19.38 -4.72 -19.71
N LEU A 109 -18.24 -4.20 -20.19
CA LEU A 109 -17.92 -4.27 -21.63
C LEU A 109 -16.49 -4.68 -22.04
N ARG A 110 -15.64 -5.12 -21.11
CA ARG A 110 -14.24 -5.53 -21.44
C ARG A 110 -13.46 -4.45 -22.22
N ARG A 111 -13.73 -3.15 -21.96
CA ARG A 111 -13.21 -1.97 -22.68
C ARG A 111 -11.72 -1.65 -22.44
N MET A 112 -10.93 -2.62 -22.00
CA MET A 112 -9.50 -2.48 -21.77
C MET A 112 -8.72 -3.06 -22.96
N PRO A 113 -8.42 -2.29 -24.02
CA PRO A 113 -7.54 -2.75 -25.08
C PRO A 113 -6.12 -3.01 -24.54
N ALA A 114 -5.32 -3.78 -25.27
CA ALA A 114 -3.95 -4.15 -24.88
C ALA A 114 -3.09 -2.93 -24.49
N ALA A 115 -3.20 -1.83 -25.24
CA ALA A 115 -2.48 -0.59 -24.95
C ALA A 115 -2.89 0.06 -23.61
N ARG A 116 -4.18 -0.01 -23.25
CA ARG A 116 -4.69 0.50 -21.98
C ARG A 116 -4.27 -0.40 -20.82
N MET A 117 -4.23 -1.71 -21.05
CA MET A 117 -3.68 -2.69 -20.11
C MET A 117 -2.19 -2.40 -19.82
N ASP A 118 -1.39 -2.29 -20.88
CA ASP A 118 0.03 -1.96 -20.76
C ASP A 118 0.25 -0.64 -20.01
N ALA A 119 -0.54 0.39 -20.31
CA ALA A 119 -0.47 1.66 -19.58
C ALA A 119 -0.70 1.49 -18.07
N ALA A 120 -1.75 0.78 -17.68
CA ALA A 120 -2.10 0.54 -16.27
C ALA A 120 -0.99 -0.26 -15.54
N VAL A 121 -0.48 -1.34 -16.15
CA VAL A 121 0.61 -2.15 -15.59
C VAL A 121 1.91 -1.33 -15.51
N ARG A 122 2.23 -0.54 -16.53
CA ARG A 122 3.40 0.34 -16.55
C ARG A 122 3.33 1.43 -15.49
N MET A 123 2.16 1.96 -15.19
CA MET A 123 1.95 2.91 -14.09
C MET A 123 2.19 2.26 -12.73
N HIS A 124 1.79 1.00 -12.53
CA HIS A 124 2.17 0.24 -11.33
C HIS A 124 3.69 0.10 -11.21
N ARG A 125 4.36 -0.23 -12.32
CA ARG A 125 5.82 -0.32 -12.37
C ARG A 125 6.49 1.01 -12.05
N ASP A 126 5.98 2.12 -12.59
CA ASP A 126 6.53 3.48 -12.34
C ASP A 126 6.31 3.96 -10.91
N MET A 127 5.26 3.50 -10.21
CA MET A 127 5.11 3.66 -8.76
C MET A 127 6.04 2.77 -7.93
N ASN A 128 6.96 2.04 -8.57
CA ASN A 128 7.87 1.07 -7.96
C ASN A 128 7.15 -0.12 -7.28
N PHE A 129 5.91 -0.39 -7.65
CA PHE A 129 5.22 -1.62 -7.22
C PHE A 129 5.94 -2.85 -7.76
N THR A 130 5.81 -3.94 -7.02
CA THR A 130 6.38 -5.25 -7.33
C THR A 130 5.30 -6.30 -7.52
N MET A 131 4.05 -6.02 -7.15
CA MET A 131 2.95 -6.96 -7.25
C MET A 131 1.64 -6.28 -7.62
N ILE A 132 0.80 -7.00 -8.35
CA ILE A 132 -0.62 -6.72 -8.56
C ILE A 132 -1.42 -7.89 -8.00
N ARG A 133 -2.48 -7.60 -7.25
CA ARG A 133 -3.50 -8.59 -6.89
C ARG A 133 -4.65 -8.48 -7.88
N ASN A 134 -4.80 -9.51 -8.72
CA ASN A 134 -5.96 -9.68 -9.61
C ASN A 134 -7.15 -10.16 -8.76
N TRP A 135 -7.80 -9.19 -8.13
CA TRP A 135 -8.87 -9.40 -7.16
C TRP A 135 -10.04 -10.13 -7.81
N VAL A 136 -10.52 -11.20 -7.18
CA VAL A 136 -11.60 -12.11 -7.65
C VAL A 136 -11.54 -12.51 -9.13
N ALA A 137 -10.33 -12.68 -9.67
CA ALA A 137 -10.11 -12.95 -11.10
C ALA A 137 -10.72 -11.86 -12.04
N SER A 138 -10.70 -10.60 -11.61
CA SER A 138 -11.23 -9.45 -12.38
C SER A 138 -10.67 -9.36 -13.79
N SER A 139 -9.44 -9.86 -14.00
CA SER A 139 -8.86 -10.11 -15.32
C SER A 139 -8.69 -11.60 -15.62
N ASN A 140 -9.15 -12.02 -16.79
CA ASN A 140 -8.79 -13.29 -17.42
C ASN A 140 -8.25 -13.04 -18.84
N ARG A 141 -7.48 -11.97 -19.00
CA ARG A 141 -6.94 -11.55 -20.30
C ARG A 141 -5.46 -11.85 -20.38
N GLU A 142 -5.06 -12.44 -21.51
CA GLU A 142 -3.65 -12.71 -21.81
C GLU A 142 -2.80 -11.44 -21.70
N GLU A 143 -3.35 -10.30 -22.15
CA GLU A 143 -2.62 -9.03 -22.17
C GLU A 143 -2.26 -8.53 -20.77
N PHE A 144 -3.02 -8.91 -19.73
CA PHE A 144 -2.69 -8.56 -18.35
C PHE A 144 -1.45 -9.33 -17.87
N PHE A 145 -1.46 -10.65 -18.00
CA PHE A 145 -0.37 -11.50 -17.55
C PHE A 145 0.91 -11.26 -18.38
N ALA A 146 0.79 -11.15 -19.70
CA ALA A 146 1.91 -10.84 -20.59
C ALA A 146 2.54 -9.46 -20.27
N SER A 147 1.73 -8.45 -19.96
CA SER A 147 2.24 -7.13 -19.57
C SER A 147 2.92 -7.19 -18.19
N CYS A 148 2.38 -7.96 -17.24
CA CYS A 148 3.02 -8.19 -15.95
C CYS A 148 4.38 -8.88 -16.10
N ASP A 149 4.49 -9.87 -16.99
CA ASP A 149 5.76 -10.53 -17.33
C ASP A 149 6.77 -9.53 -17.91
N GLU A 150 6.34 -8.69 -18.87
CA GLU A 150 7.20 -7.70 -19.54
C GLU A 150 7.74 -6.65 -18.55
N HIS A 151 6.89 -6.16 -17.63
CA HIS A 151 7.24 -5.11 -16.68
C HIS A 151 7.83 -5.64 -15.35
N GLY A 152 7.89 -6.96 -15.17
CA GLY A 152 8.42 -7.60 -13.97
C GLY A 152 7.56 -7.36 -12.73
N LEU A 153 6.24 -7.41 -12.89
CA LEU A 153 5.27 -7.32 -11.80
C LEU A 153 4.75 -8.71 -11.44
N LEU A 154 4.87 -9.08 -10.17
CA LEU A 154 4.31 -10.32 -9.65
C LEU A 154 2.78 -10.25 -9.65
N VAL A 155 2.13 -11.38 -9.86
CA VAL A 155 0.68 -11.51 -9.86
C VAL A 155 0.28 -12.44 -8.72
N TRP A 156 -0.50 -11.88 -7.80
CA TRP A 156 -1.39 -12.65 -6.93
C TRP A 156 -2.71 -12.80 -7.67
N ASN A 157 -3.06 -14.02 -8.07
CA ASN A 157 -4.26 -14.28 -8.84
C ASN A 157 -5.33 -14.94 -7.98
N ASP A 158 -6.44 -14.24 -7.72
CA ASP A 158 -7.60 -14.85 -7.08
C ASP A 158 -8.36 -15.73 -8.11
N PHE A 159 -9.04 -16.77 -7.64
CA PHE A 159 -10.18 -17.36 -8.35
C PHE A 159 -11.43 -16.48 -8.13
N PRO A 160 -12.47 -16.57 -8.98
CA PRO A 160 -13.68 -15.76 -8.86
C PRO A 160 -14.56 -16.26 -7.70
N ASN A 161 -14.10 -16.06 -6.46
CA ASN A 161 -14.83 -16.35 -5.24
C ASN A 161 -14.58 -15.25 -4.20
N ALA A 162 -15.64 -14.82 -3.51
CA ALA A 162 -15.56 -13.87 -2.41
C ALA A 162 -16.49 -14.32 -1.28
N TRP A 163 -16.08 -14.06 -0.03
CA TRP A 163 -16.85 -14.29 1.19
C TRP A 163 -17.48 -15.69 1.30
N ALA A 164 -16.72 -16.72 0.92
CA ALA A 164 -17.15 -18.12 0.97
C ALA A 164 -18.41 -18.43 0.12
N MET A 165 -18.62 -17.67 -0.97
CA MET A 165 -19.74 -17.92 -1.89
C MET A 165 -19.72 -19.38 -2.37
N ASP A 166 -20.85 -20.07 -2.20
CA ASP A 166 -21.01 -21.46 -2.64
C ASP A 166 -21.64 -21.51 -4.03
N PRO A 167 -20.87 -21.84 -5.10
CA PRO A 167 -21.42 -21.86 -6.44
C PRO A 167 -22.42 -23.03 -6.58
N PRO A 168 -23.51 -22.87 -7.35
CA PRO A 168 -24.53 -23.90 -7.48
C PRO A 168 -24.03 -25.17 -8.20
N ASP A 169 -22.97 -25.06 -9.00
CA ASP A 169 -22.34 -26.18 -9.70
C ASP A 169 -20.83 -26.23 -9.36
N HIS A 170 -20.48 -27.10 -8.42
CA HIS A 170 -19.09 -27.29 -7.96
C HIS A 170 -18.20 -27.89 -9.05
N GLN A 171 -18.74 -28.78 -9.88
CA GLN A 171 -17.95 -29.43 -10.92
C GLN A 171 -17.58 -28.41 -11.99
N ALA A 172 -18.55 -27.62 -12.47
CA ALA A 172 -18.28 -26.57 -13.43
C ALA A 172 -17.28 -25.53 -12.89
N TYR A 173 -17.40 -25.15 -11.61
CA TYR A 173 -16.45 -24.24 -10.97
C TYR A 173 -15.03 -24.81 -10.94
N ASN A 174 -14.89 -26.08 -10.54
CA ASN A 174 -13.61 -26.77 -10.50
C ASN A 174 -12.99 -26.96 -11.90
N ASP A 175 -13.81 -27.19 -12.92
CA ASP A 175 -13.37 -27.26 -14.32
C ASP A 175 -12.84 -25.89 -14.81
N VAL A 176 -13.52 -24.80 -14.46
CA VAL A 176 -13.05 -23.43 -14.76
C VAL A 176 -11.74 -23.12 -14.03
N ALA A 177 -11.61 -23.51 -12.76
CA ALA A 177 -10.37 -23.34 -12.00
C ALA A 177 -9.21 -24.10 -12.65
N ARG A 178 -9.46 -25.34 -13.07
CA ARG A 178 -8.49 -26.19 -13.77
C ARG A 178 -8.09 -25.65 -15.14
N ASP A 179 -9.02 -25.09 -15.92
CA ASP A 179 -8.69 -24.45 -17.20
C ASP A 179 -7.88 -23.16 -17.00
N THR A 180 -8.25 -22.36 -16.00
CA THR A 180 -7.58 -21.09 -15.67
C THR A 180 -6.12 -21.32 -15.31
N VAL A 181 -5.84 -22.27 -14.41
CA VAL A 181 -4.45 -22.60 -14.04
C VAL A 181 -3.70 -23.15 -15.25
N LEU A 182 -4.29 -24.07 -16.02
CA LEU A 182 -3.66 -24.65 -17.20
C LEU A 182 -3.24 -23.59 -18.23
N ARG A 183 -4.09 -22.58 -18.42
CA ARG A 183 -3.86 -21.49 -19.36
C ARG A 183 -2.76 -20.55 -18.91
N TYR A 184 -2.79 -20.10 -17.65
CA TYR A 184 -1.91 -19.02 -17.19
C TYR A 184 -0.66 -19.47 -16.42
N ARG A 185 -0.48 -20.77 -16.16
CA ARG A 185 0.74 -21.30 -15.52
C ARG A 185 2.04 -21.03 -16.27
N ILE A 186 1.98 -20.60 -17.53
CA ILE A 186 3.16 -20.26 -18.34
C ILE A 186 3.72 -18.88 -18.01
N HIS A 187 2.97 -18.03 -17.30
CA HIS A 187 3.38 -16.68 -16.96
C HIS A 187 4.24 -16.70 -15.69
N PRO A 188 5.54 -16.35 -15.77
CA PRO A 188 6.42 -16.29 -14.60
C PRO A 188 5.99 -15.23 -13.57
N SER A 189 5.15 -14.26 -13.96
CA SER A 189 4.57 -13.29 -13.02
C SER A 189 3.65 -13.94 -11.99
N VAL A 190 2.94 -15.03 -12.31
CA VAL A 190 1.96 -15.64 -11.37
C VAL A 190 2.66 -16.42 -10.27
N VAL A 191 2.60 -15.89 -9.04
CA VAL A 191 3.31 -16.45 -7.87
C VAL A 191 2.40 -16.92 -6.74
N VAL A 192 1.14 -16.49 -6.74
CA VAL A 192 0.13 -16.94 -5.78
C VAL A 192 -1.18 -17.19 -6.52
N TRP A 193 -1.78 -18.35 -6.28
CA TRP A 193 -3.18 -18.64 -6.59
C TRP A 193 -3.99 -18.58 -5.31
N CYS A 194 -5.01 -17.72 -5.27
CA CYS A 194 -5.82 -17.50 -4.07
C CYS A 194 -7.25 -18.00 -4.26
N GLY A 195 -7.73 -18.83 -3.34
CA GLY A 195 -9.05 -19.46 -3.40
C GLY A 195 -10.21 -18.46 -3.33
N ALA A 196 -10.18 -17.56 -2.35
CA ALA A 196 -11.26 -16.59 -2.16
C ALA A 196 -10.82 -15.24 -1.54
N ASN A 197 -11.55 -14.19 -1.91
CA ASN A 197 -11.52 -12.90 -1.22
C ASN A 197 -12.17 -13.01 0.18
N GLU A 198 -11.46 -12.59 1.23
CA GLU A 198 -12.02 -12.39 2.58
C GLU A 198 -12.94 -13.52 3.11
N GLY A 199 -12.50 -14.77 2.96
CA GLY A 199 -13.24 -15.93 3.45
C GLY A 199 -12.63 -17.24 2.97
N ASN A 200 -12.96 -18.35 3.62
CA ASN A 200 -12.55 -19.66 3.14
C ASN A 200 -13.59 -20.17 2.13
N PRO A 201 -13.18 -20.64 0.94
CA PRO A 201 -14.12 -21.24 0.01
C PRO A 201 -14.72 -22.54 0.58
N PRO A 202 -15.95 -22.93 0.18
CA PRO A 202 -16.51 -24.24 0.50
C PRO A 202 -15.55 -25.38 0.17
N ALA A 203 -15.54 -26.43 1.00
CA ALA A 203 -14.55 -27.51 0.92
C ALA A 203 -14.48 -28.19 -0.46
N ALA A 204 -15.62 -28.34 -1.15
CA ALA A 204 -15.70 -28.96 -2.47
C ALA A 204 -14.91 -28.17 -3.54
N ILE A 205 -14.98 -26.85 -3.50
CA ILE A 205 -14.25 -25.99 -4.45
C ILE A 205 -12.85 -25.62 -3.95
N ASP A 206 -12.60 -25.52 -2.64
CA ASP A 206 -11.24 -25.41 -2.07
C ASP A 206 -10.38 -26.58 -2.54
N THR A 207 -10.91 -27.81 -2.42
CA THR A 207 -10.21 -29.03 -2.82
C THR A 207 -9.93 -29.05 -4.32
N GLY A 208 -10.91 -28.66 -5.15
CA GLY A 208 -10.73 -28.63 -6.61
C GLY A 208 -9.74 -27.57 -7.09
N MET A 209 -9.81 -26.36 -6.54
CA MET A 209 -8.83 -25.31 -6.85
C MET A 209 -7.42 -25.69 -6.40
N ARG A 210 -7.29 -26.28 -5.20
CA ARG A 210 -6.01 -26.76 -4.67
C ARG A 210 -5.41 -27.85 -5.57
N ASP A 211 -6.21 -28.84 -5.98
CA ASP A 211 -5.77 -29.88 -6.92
C ASP A 211 -5.35 -29.30 -8.27
N ALA A 212 -6.11 -28.33 -8.82
CA ALA A 212 -5.76 -27.67 -10.07
C ALA A 212 -4.35 -27.03 -9.99
N VAL A 213 -4.08 -26.25 -8.95
CA VAL A 213 -2.77 -25.60 -8.76
C VAL A 213 -1.66 -26.62 -8.54
N GLN A 214 -1.86 -27.57 -7.62
CA GLN A 214 -0.83 -28.56 -7.28
C GLN A 214 -0.49 -29.49 -8.44
N SER A 215 -1.48 -29.89 -9.25
CA SER A 215 -1.28 -30.81 -10.37
C SER A 215 -0.75 -30.13 -11.63
N GLN A 216 -1.09 -28.86 -11.86
CA GLN A 216 -0.75 -28.17 -13.12
C GLN A 216 0.37 -27.13 -13.00
N ALA A 217 0.55 -26.53 -11.83
CA ALA A 217 1.57 -25.52 -11.55
C ALA A 217 2.37 -25.88 -10.27
N PRO A 218 3.01 -27.07 -10.22
CA PRO A 218 3.71 -27.53 -9.03
C PRO A 218 4.81 -26.52 -8.63
N GLY A 219 4.82 -26.14 -7.36
CA GLY A 219 5.78 -25.16 -6.81
C GLY A 219 5.24 -23.73 -6.68
N VAL A 220 4.09 -23.41 -7.28
CA VAL A 220 3.38 -22.14 -7.02
C VAL A 220 2.46 -22.29 -5.82
N LEU A 221 2.39 -21.27 -4.97
CA LEU A 221 1.57 -21.30 -3.75
C LEU A 221 0.07 -21.28 -4.10
N TYR A 222 -0.66 -22.24 -3.54
CA TYR A 222 -2.11 -22.11 -3.34
C TYR A 222 -2.40 -21.63 -1.92
N GLN A 223 -3.10 -20.51 -1.81
CA GLN A 223 -3.56 -19.92 -0.57
C GLN A 223 -5.09 -19.91 -0.59
N ASN A 224 -5.78 -20.47 0.40
CA ASN A 224 -7.23 -20.63 0.33
C ASN A 224 -7.99 -19.31 0.52
N ASN A 225 -7.48 -18.38 1.32
CA ASN A 225 -8.11 -17.07 1.56
C ASN A 225 -7.09 -15.93 1.63
N SER A 226 -7.57 -14.71 1.39
CA SER A 226 -6.75 -13.48 1.33
C SER A 226 -6.69 -12.66 2.63
N ALA A 227 -7.26 -13.12 3.75
CA ALA A 227 -7.38 -12.28 4.96
C ALA A 227 -7.07 -13.00 6.30
N GLY A 228 -6.58 -14.23 6.26
CA GLY A 228 -6.31 -15.03 7.45
C GLY A 228 -5.21 -16.07 7.28
N GLY A 229 -4.78 -16.65 8.41
CA GLY A 229 -3.64 -17.56 8.47
C GLY A 229 -2.32 -16.80 8.34
N ILE A 230 -1.50 -17.16 7.36
CA ILE A 230 -0.22 -16.48 7.06
C ILE A 230 -0.40 -15.14 6.34
N ILE A 231 -1.63 -14.75 6.06
CA ILE A 231 -2.04 -13.53 5.37
C ILE A 231 -2.78 -12.63 6.34
N THR A 232 -2.54 -11.32 6.24
CA THR A 232 -3.32 -10.29 6.93
C THR A 232 -4.18 -9.54 5.91
N GLY A 233 -5.35 -9.05 6.33
CA GLY A 233 -6.27 -8.33 5.45
C GLY A 233 -7.33 -7.56 6.25
N GLY A 234 -8.33 -6.99 5.56
CA GLY A 234 -9.49 -6.37 6.20
C GLY A 234 -9.37 -4.86 6.49
N GLY A 235 -8.65 -4.11 5.67
CA GLY A 235 -8.56 -2.65 5.77
C GLY A 235 -7.44 -2.13 6.69
N PRO A 236 -7.48 -0.86 7.13
CA PRO A 236 -8.59 0.09 7.00
C PRO A 236 -8.90 0.46 5.55
N TYR A 237 -10.15 0.86 5.30
CA TYR A 237 -10.64 1.29 3.97
C TYR A 237 -10.97 2.79 3.90
N GLY A 238 -11.01 3.44 5.06
CA GLY A 238 -11.25 4.87 5.21
C GLY A 238 -9.97 5.60 5.61
N TRP A 239 -9.99 6.92 5.45
CA TRP A 239 -8.87 7.76 5.88
C TRP A 239 -8.62 7.66 7.39
N ILE A 240 -7.35 7.58 7.79
CA ILE A 240 -6.88 7.66 9.16
C ILE A 240 -5.68 8.61 9.27
N GLU A 241 -5.34 8.99 10.50
CA GLU A 241 -4.12 9.77 10.75
C GLU A 241 -2.85 8.99 10.32
N PRO A 242 -1.87 9.62 9.63
CA PRO A 242 -0.67 8.94 9.13
C PRO A 242 0.10 8.13 10.18
N GLU A 243 0.19 8.63 11.41
CA GLU A 243 0.88 7.99 12.53
C GLU A 243 0.25 6.64 12.90
N ARG A 244 -1.06 6.47 12.65
CA ARG A 244 -1.76 5.22 12.97
C ARG A 244 -1.31 4.06 12.10
N TYR A 245 -0.82 4.30 10.87
CA TYR A 245 -0.28 3.21 10.05
C TYR A 245 0.95 2.54 10.70
N PHE A 246 1.66 3.23 11.59
CA PHE A 246 2.83 2.67 12.29
C PHE A 246 2.46 1.82 13.51
N SER A 247 1.18 1.67 13.83
CA SER A 247 0.72 0.84 14.95
C SER A 247 0.06 -0.45 14.47
N PRO A 248 0.51 -1.64 14.93
CA PRO A 248 -0.14 -2.90 14.59
C PRO A 248 -1.59 -2.99 15.11
N SER A 249 -1.94 -2.21 16.14
CA SER A 249 -3.31 -2.11 16.66
C SER A 249 -4.31 -1.45 15.70
N THR A 250 -3.82 -0.86 14.61
CA THR A 250 -4.67 -0.28 13.56
C THR A 250 -5.29 -1.36 12.68
N TYR A 251 -4.66 -2.54 12.59
CA TYR A 251 -5.09 -3.63 11.72
C TYR A 251 -5.88 -4.66 12.53
N GLY A 252 -6.94 -5.21 11.94
CA GLY A 252 -7.79 -6.22 12.60
C GLY A 252 -7.02 -7.48 13.03
N SER A 253 -5.90 -7.78 12.36
CA SER A 253 -5.02 -8.90 12.71
C SER A 253 -4.15 -8.65 13.96
N GLY A 254 -3.98 -7.38 14.36
CA GLY A 254 -3.02 -6.95 15.39
C GLY A 254 -1.55 -7.06 14.95
N SER A 255 -1.27 -7.07 13.64
CA SER A 255 0.09 -7.20 13.06
C SER A 255 0.16 -6.55 11.68
N PHE A 256 1.37 -6.29 11.17
CA PHE A 256 1.55 -5.80 9.80
C PHE A 256 1.30 -6.91 8.77
N GLY A 257 2.08 -7.99 8.83
CA GLY A 257 1.92 -9.17 7.99
C GLY A 257 2.15 -8.95 6.48
N PHE A 258 1.59 -9.87 5.69
CA PHE A 258 1.34 -9.68 4.27
C PHE A 258 -0.09 -9.17 4.12
N HIS A 259 -0.24 -7.86 4.09
CA HIS A 259 -1.54 -7.20 4.18
C HIS A 259 -2.12 -6.94 2.79
N THR A 260 -3.20 -7.64 2.49
CA THR A 260 -3.76 -7.72 1.13
C THR A 260 -4.66 -6.55 0.75
N GLU A 261 -5.13 -5.75 1.70
CA GLU A 261 -6.07 -4.66 1.44
C GLU A 261 -5.94 -3.51 2.45
N ILE A 262 -5.54 -2.33 1.97
CA ILE A 262 -5.59 -1.07 2.72
C ILE A 262 -5.97 0.11 1.81
N GLY A 263 -6.90 0.95 2.22
CA GLY A 263 -7.47 1.97 1.35
C GLY A 263 -7.87 3.24 2.07
N MET A 264 -8.14 4.27 1.27
CA MET A 264 -8.78 5.51 1.70
C MET A 264 -9.56 6.14 0.54
N PRO A 265 -10.48 7.09 0.81
CA PRO A 265 -10.98 8.02 -0.18
C PRO A 265 -9.84 8.76 -0.90
N VAL A 266 -10.00 9.00 -2.20
CA VAL A 266 -9.02 9.70 -3.03
C VAL A 266 -9.76 10.59 -4.01
N VAL A 267 -9.61 11.90 -3.81
CA VAL A 267 -10.09 12.91 -4.77
C VAL A 267 -8.98 13.25 -5.75
N SER A 268 -9.24 13.07 -7.05
CA SER A 268 -8.28 13.38 -8.12
C SER A 268 -8.19 14.90 -8.38
N THR A 269 -7.63 15.28 -9.52
CA THR A 269 -7.49 16.67 -9.95
C THR A 269 -8.84 17.28 -10.33
N ALA A 270 -8.94 18.62 -10.30
CA ALA A 270 -10.18 19.32 -10.67
C ALA A 270 -10.67 18.94 -12.07
N GLU A 271 -9.77 18.81 -13.05
CA GLU A 271 -10.14 18.38 -14.40
C GLU A 271 -10.70 16.95 -14.44
N SER A 272 -10.15 16.04 -13.65
CA SER A 272 -10.69 14.67 -13.58
C SER A 272 -12.02 14.60 -12.84
N THR A 273 -12.20 15.41 -11.79
CA THR A 273 -13.49 15.53 -11.12
C THR A 273 -14.55 16.13 -12.07
N ARG A 274 -14.17 17.09 -12.92
CA ARG A 274 -15.05 17.61 -13.99
C ARG A 274 -15.46 16.54 -14.99
N ASN A 275 -14.52 15.68 -15.40
CA ASN A 275 -14.84 14.52 -16.25
C ASN A 275 -15.81 13.55 -15.55
N MET A 276 -15.62 13.32 -14.25
CA MET A 276 -16.48 12.45 -13.45
C MET A 276 -17.91 13.00 -13.32
N VAL A 277 -18.10 14.30 -13.04
CA VAL A 277 -19.44 14.88 -12.86
C VAL A 277 -20.15 15.21 -14.17
N GLY A 278 -19.41 15.39 -15.27
CA GLY A 278 -19.95 15.78 -16.57
C GLY A 278 -20.69 17.12 -16.50
N ASP A 279 -21.95 17.13 -16.93
CA ASP A 279 -22.80 18.32 -16.93
C ASP A 279 -23.48 18.61 -15.57
N GLN A 280 -23.24 17.77 -14.55
CA GLN A 280 -23.78 17.96 -13.19
C GLN A 280 -22.95 19.00 -12.40
N PRO A 281 -23.51 19.59 -11.33
CA PRO A 281 -22.77 20.51 -10.47
C PRO A 281 -21.45 19.91 -9.95
N GLU A 282 -20.37 20.66 -10.12
CA GLU A 282 -19.03 20.23 -9.69
C GLU A 282 -18.77 20.51 -8.20
N TRP A 283 -19.49 21.47 -7.62
CA TRP A 283 -19.38 21.91 -6.24
C TRP A 283 -20.67 22.61 -5.77
N PRO A 284 -21.15 22.44 -4.51
CA PRO A 284 -20.59 21.58 -3.45
C PRO A 284 -20.70 20.09 -3.77
N ILE A 285 -20.18 19.22 -2.90
CA ILE A 285 -20.25 17.77 -3.08
C ILE A 285 -21.71 17.32 -3.02
N GLU A 286 -22.26 16.96 -4.17
CA GLU A 286 -23.64 16.48 -4.33
C GLU A 286 -23.82 15.68 -5.63
N GLY A 287 -25.02 15.16 -5.87
CA GLY A 287 -25.40 14.56 -7.16
C GLY A 287 -24.44 13.45 -7.60
N ALA A 288 -23.73 13.70 -8.70
CA ALA A 288 -22.79 12.75 -9.32
C ALA A 288 -21.73 12.22 -8.33
N TRP A 289 -21.27 13.04 -7.39
CA TRP A 289 -20.31 12.60 -6.38
C TRP A 289 -20.80 11.37 -5.60
N TYR A 290 -22.08 11.34 -5.23
CA TYR A 290 -22.67 10.23 -4.48
C TYR A 290 -22.75 8.94 -5.31
N TYR A 291 -22.94 9.06 -6.62
CA TYR A 291 -22.86 7.92 -7.53
C TYR A 291 -21.43 7.40 -7.60
N HIS A 292 -20.44 8.31 -7.70
CA HIS A 292 -19.02 7.98 -7.80
C HIS A 292 -18.34 7.79 -6.44
N ASP A 293 -18.94 6.94 -5.60
CA ASP A 293 -18.39 6.40 -4.35
C ASP A 293 -18.27 7.36 -3.15
N TRP A 294 -18.80 8.59 -3.24
CA TRP A 294 -18.88 9.50 -2.09
C TRP A 294 -20.02 9.13 -1.12
N SER A 295 -20.04 7.90 -0.60
CA SER A 295 -21.06 7.41 0.34
C SER A 295 -20.59 7.51 1.79
N THR A 296 -21.28 8.34 2.59
CA THR A 296 -20.95 8.54 4.01
C THR A 296 -21.35 7.37 4.92
N LYS A 297 -22.03 6.35 4.37
CA LYS A 297 -22.47 5.15 5.08
C LYS A 297 -21.63 3.90 4.78
N GLY A 298 -20.64 3.99 3.90
CA GLY A 298 -19.76 2.88 3.54
C GLY A 298 -18.41 2.90 4.27
N ASN A 299 -17.63 1.83 4.09
CA ASN A 299 -16.33 1.63 4.73
C ASN A 299 -15.30 2.73 4.36
N GLN A 300 -15.49 3.40 3.22
CA GLN A 300 -14.65 4.51 2.79
C GLN A 300 -14.74 5.74 3.70
N ALA A 301 -15.89 5.97 4.36
CA ALA A 301 -16.15 7.09 5.26
C ALA A 301 -15.56 8.46 4.78
N PRO A 302 -15.94 8.96 3.57
CA PRO A 302 -15.34 10.14 2.95
C PRO A 302 -15.52 11.42 3.76
N GLN A 303 -16.50 11.48 4.66
CA GLN A 303 -16.66 12.57 5.63
C GLN A 303 -15.42 12.75 6.52
N ASN A 304 -14.74 11.67 6.91
CA ASN A 304 -13.53 11.74 7.73
C ASN A 304 -12.35 12.27 6.91
N TYR A 305 -12.26 11.86 5.65
CA TYR A 305 -11.29 12.37 4.69
C TYR A 305 -11.48 13.86 4.42
N GLN A 306 -12.73 14.31 4.19
CA GLN A 306 -13.04 15.73 4.03
C GLN A 306 -12.68 16.52 5.30
N ALA A 307 -13.11 16.04 6.47
CA ALA A 307 -12.79 16.69 7.75
C ALA A 307 -11.27 16.78 7.98
N ALA A 308 -10.49 15.78 7.57
CA ALA A 308 -9.03 15.79 7.65
C ALA A 308 -8.41 16.90 6.80
N ILE A 309 -8.94 17.13 5.60
CA ILE A 309 -8.52 18.24 4.73
C ILE A 309 -8.86 19.58 5.39
N GLU A 310 -10.10 19.73 5.88
CA GLU A 310 -10.59 20.99 6.44
C GLU A 310 -9.88 21.37 7.74
N ALA A 311 -9.58 20.39 8.61
CA ALA A 311 -8.81 20.60 9.83
C ALA A 311 -7.41 21.18 9.53
N ARG A 312 -6.80 20.73 8.43
CA ARG A 312 -5.44 21.10 8.02
C ARG A 312 -5.35 22.38 7.21
N LEU A 313 -6.27 22.58 6.27
CA LEU A 313 -6.16 23.61 5.22
C LEU A 313 -7.40 24.50 5.10
N GLU A 314 -8.36 24.36 6.01
CA GLU A 314 -9.66 25.07 6.04
C GLU A 314 -10.63 24.59 4.96
N THR A 315 -11.93 24.87 5.19
CA THR A 315 -13.01 24.58 4.25
C THR A 315 -12.72 25.15 2.86
N ALA A 316 -12.94 24.33 1.84
CA ALA A 316 -12.68 24.73 0.47
C ALA A 316 -13.75 25.68 -0.07
N GLY A 317 -13.31 26.71 -0.82
CA GLY A 317 -14.23 27.66 -1.46
C GLY A 317 -14.86 27.16 -2.77
N GLY A 318 -14.35 26.07 -3.35
CA GLY A 318 -14.76 25.53 -4.64
C GLY A 318 -13.93 24.30 -5.03
N LEU A 319 -14.25 23.69 -6.18
CA LEU A 319 -13.61 22.44 -6.63
C LEU A 319 -12.08 22.55 -6.75
N ASP A 320 -11.56 23.58 -7.43
CA ASP A 320 -10.11 23.71 -7.63
C ASP A 320 -9.37 23.87 -6.29
N ASP A 321 -9.97 24.53 -5.31
CA ASP A 321 -9.40 24.65 -3.97
C ASP A 321 -9.44 23.31 -3.21
N PHE A 322 -10.59 22.63 -3.25
CA PHE A 322 -10.78 21.34 -2.59
C PHE A 322 -9.82 20.27 -3.13
N THR A 323 -9.77 20.09 -4.45
CA THR A 323 -8.89 19.11 -5.10
C THR A 323 -7.42 19.44 -4.89
N ARG A 324 -7.03 20.72 -4.88
CA ARG A 324 -5.65 21.14 -4.57
C ARG A 324 -5.25 20.82 -3.14
N LYS A 325 -6.13 21.05 -2.16
CA LYS A 325 -5.92 20.72 -0.74
C LYS A 325 -5.89 19.20 -0.50
N ALA A 326 -6.78 18.46 -1.16
CA ALA A 326 -6.84 16.99 -1.12
C ALA A 326 -5.50 16.32 -1.44
N GLN A 327 -4.67 16.90 -2.31
CA GLN A 327 -3.40 16.28 -2.70
C GLN A 327 -2.38 16.17 -1.57
N PHE A 328 -2.46 17.03 -0.52
CA PHE A 328 -1.64 16.88 0.67
C PHE A 328 -2.00 15.60 1.42
N VAL A 329 -3.30 15.36 1.63
CA VAL A 329 -3.81 14.18 2.31
C VAL A 329 -3.51 12.92 1.49
N ASN A 330 -3.80 12.93 0.18
CA ASN A 330 -3.52 11.82 -0.72
C ASN A 330 -2.05 11.40 -0.69
N TYR A 331 -1.12 12.36 -0.81
CA TYR A 331 0.31 12.08 -0.82
C TYR A 331 0.79 11.57 0.54
N GLU A 332 0.47 12.29 1.61
CA GLU A 332 0.97 11.99 2.96
C GLU A 332 0.52 10.61 3.43
N ASN A 333 -0.77 10.30 3.30
CA ASN A 333 -1.31 9.02 3.76
C ASN A 333 -0.72 7.85 2.97
N THR A 334 -0.69 7.94 1.65
CA THR A 334 -0.21 6.83 0.82
C THR A 334 1.28 6.57 1.02
N ARG A 335 2.08 7.64 1.19
CA ARG A 335 3.48 7.50 1.57
C ARG A 335 3.60 6.81 2.94
N ALA A 336 2.85 7.27 3.93
CA ALA A 336 2.87 6.71 5.29
C ALA A 336 2.49 5.22 5.33
N MET A 337 1.51 4.78 4.52
CA MET A 337 1.14 3.37 4.40
C MET A 337 2.35 2.50 4.06
N PHE A 338 3.11 2.82 3.01
CA PHE A 338 4.28 2.02 2.62
C PHE A 338 5.48 2.22 3.56
N GLU A 339 5.70 3.44 4.04
CA GLU A 339 6.79 3.72 5.00
C GLU A 339 6.60 2.97 6.33
N ALA A 340 5.37 2.75 6.77
CA ALA A 340 5.08 1.95 7.96
C ALA A 340 5.50 0.47 7.80
N TRP A 341 5.29 -0.11 6.61
CA TRP A 341 5.80 -1.45 6.30
C TRP A 341 7.31 -1.49 6.23
N ASN A 342 7.95 -0.46 5.64
CA ASN A 342 9.41 -0.38 5.62
C ASN A 342 10.00 -0.32 7.04
N ALA A 343 9.37 0.42 7.97
CA ALA A 343 9.83 0.52 9.36
C ALA A 343 9.76 -0.82 10.13
N ASN A 344 8.89 -1.73 9.68
CA ASN A 344 8.67 -3.06 10.27
C ASN A 344 9.12 -4.21 9.37
N LEU A 345 9.87 -3.89 8.31
CA LEU A 345 10.23 -4.82 7.25
C LEU A 345 10.94 -6.06 7.83
N TRP A 346 10.37 -7.23 7.56
CA TRP A 346 10.81 -8.56 8.00
C TRP A 346 10.78 -8.84 9.50
N LYS A 347 10.36 -7.90 10.35
CA LYS A 347 9.96 -8.22 11.73
C LYS A 347 8.66 -9.01 11.68
N ASP A 348 7.63 -8.37 11.15
CA ASP A 348 6.33 -8.96 10.86
C ASP A 348 5.70 -8.37 9.58
N ALA A 349 6.27 -7.32 8.98
CA ALA A 349 5.80 -6.74 7.72
C ALA A 349 6.48 -7.41 6.51
N SER A 350 5.71 -7.97 5.58
CA SER A 350 6.25 -8.69 4.41
C SER A 350 5.59 -8.34 3.06
N GLY A 351 4.40 -7.77 3.07
CA GLY A 351 3.73 -7.27 1.88
C GLY A 351 2.60 -6.29 2.22
N LEU A 352 2.34 -5.34 1.33
CA LEU A 352 1.27 -4.36 1.43
C LEU A 352 0.63 -4.14 0.06
N MET A 353 -0.68 -4.38 -0.01
CA MET A 353 -1.48 -4.20 -1.21
C MET A 353 -2.59 -3.18 -0.95
N LEU A 354 -2.59 -2.09 -1.74
CA LEU A 354 -3.62 -1.07 -1.68
C LEU A 354 -4.99 -1.61 -2.12
N TRP A 355 -6.03 -1.24 -1.39
CA TRP A 355 -7.43 -1.30 -1.79
C TRP A 355 -7.85 0.11 -2.22
N MET A 356 -7.82 0.44 -3.51
CA MET A 356 -7.31 -0.29 -4.64
C MET A 356 -6.23 0.57 -5.31
N SER A 357 -5.48 -0.01 -6.24
CA SER A 357 -4.50 0.76 -7.01
C SER A 357 -5.05 1.22 -8.36
N HIS A 358 -5.98 0.46 -8.95
CA HIS A 358 -6.58 0.74 -10.25
C HIS A 358 -8.08 0.99 -10.14
N PRO A 359 -8.59 2.13 -10.63
CA PRO A 359 -10.02 2.40 -10.66
C PRO A 359 -10.72 1.66 -11.81
N ALA A 360 -11.87 1.05 -11.52
CA ALA A 360 -12.75 0.46 -12.51
C ALA A 360 -13.50 1.51 -13.35
N TRP A 361 -13.72 2.70 -12.81
CA TRP A 361 -14.50 3.77 -13.42
C TRP A 361 -14.10 5.10 -12.76
N HIS A 362 -14.66 6.24 -13.19
CA HIS A 362 -14.45 7.48 -12.43
C HIS A 362 -14.94 7.26 -10.99
N SER A 363 -14.08 7.53 -10.00
CA SER A 363 -14.35 7.23 -8.60
C SER A 363 -13.71 8.28 -7.70
N THR A 364 -14.17 8.34 -6.44
CA THR A 364 -13.59 9.18 -5.38
C THR A 364 -12.93 8.36 -4.27
N VAL A 365 -12.71 7.06 -4.49
CA VAL A 365 -12.08 6.16 -3.51
C VAL A 365 -11.01 5.30 -4.17
N TRP A 366 -10.07 4.80 -3.36
CA TRP A 366 -9.37 3.55 -3.65
C TRP A 366 -8.67 3.51 -5.02
N GLN A 367 -7.92 4.56 -5.35
CA GLN A 367 -7.24 4.68 -6.64
C GLN A 367 -5.91 5.42 -6.51
N THR A 368 -4.89 4.99 -7.25
CA THR A 368 -3.58 5.68 -7.27
C THR A 368 -3.45 6.73 -8.38
N TYR A 369 -4.21 6.54 -9.44
CA TYR A 369 -4.44 7.44 -10.58
C TYR A 369 -5.92 7.32 -10.93
N ASP A 370 -6.50 8.31 -11.60
CA ASP A 370 -7.92 8.21 -11.97
C ASP A 370 -8.18 7.37 -13.22
N TYR A 371 -9.45 7.20 -13.55
CA TYR A 371 -9.90 6.42 -14.69
C TYR A 371 -9.34 6.90 -16.04
N ASP A 372 -9.00 8.17 -16.19
CA ASP A 372 -8.40 8.70 -17.42
C ASP A 372 -6.86 8.59 -17.42
N PHE A 373 -6.29 7.97 -16.37
CA PHE A 373 -4.87 7.88 -16.05
C PHE A 373 -4.20 9.22 -15.75
N ASP A 374 -4.93 10.22 -15.24
CA ASP A 374 -4.25 11.36 -14.64
C ASP A 374 -3.70 10.98 -13.27
N VAL A 375 -2.51 11.50 -12.99
CA VAL A 375 -1.76 11.23 -11.77
C VAL A 375 -2.11 12.26 -10.71
N ASN A 376 -2.25 11.79 -9.47
CA ASN A 376 -2.61 12.60 -8.32
C ASN A 376 -1.62 12.41 -7.15
N GLY A 377 -1.91 13.00 -5.99
CA GLY A 377 -1.05 12.88 -4.80
C GLY A 377 -0.84 11.44 -4.34
N THR A 378 -1.83 10.56 -4.48
CA THR A 378 -1.75 9.14 -4.11
C THR A 378 -0.67 8.44 -4.94
N TYR A 379 -0.64 8.70 -6.25
CA TYR A 379 0.39 8.17 -7.17
C TYR A 379 1.80 8.45 -6.66
N TYR A 380 2.09 9.73 -6.35
CA TYR A 380 3.44 10.13 -5.96
C TYR A 380 3.77 9.85 -4.50
N GLY A 381 2.75 9.77 -3.62
CA GLY A 381 2.92 9.23 -2.27
C GLY A 381 3.33 7.76 -2.30
N ALA A 382 2.62 6.94 -3.08
CA ALA A 382 2.97 5.54 -3.31
C ALA A 382 4.36 5.39 -3.94
N ARG A 383 4.62 6.13 -5.03
CA ARG A 383 5.91 6.11 -5.73
C ARG A 383 7.08 6.46 -4.82
N LYS A 384 6.91 7.46 -3.95
CA LYS A 384 7.92 7.88 -2.97
C LYS A 384 8.17 6.82 -1.90
N GLY A 385 7.11 6.34 -1.23
CA GLY A 385 7.23 5.32 -0.18
C GLY A 385 7.73 3.97 -0.70
N CYS A 386 7.57 3.72 -2.00
CA CYS A 386 8.05 2.53 -2.69
C CYS A 386 9.39 2.72 -3.41
N GLU A 387 10.18 3.76 -3.19
CA GLU A 387 11.49 3.86 -3.87
C GLU A 387 12.36 2.61 -3.61
N PRO A 388 13.13 2.10 -4.59
CA PRO A 388 13.99 0.92 -4.38
C PRO A 388 15.11 1.15 -3.36
N LEU A 389 15.66 2.37 -3.35
CA LEU A 389 16.58 2.89 -2.34
C LEU A 389 15.91 4.13 -1.77
N HIS A 390 15.67 4.17 -0.47
CA HIS A 390 14.79 5.19 0.11
C HIS A 390 15.32 5.70 1.46
N VAL A 391 15.00 6.95 1.79
CA VAL A 391 15.14 7.49 3.13
C VAL A 391 13.79 8.00 3.61
N GLN A 392 13.43 7.61 4.83
CA GLN A 392 12.16 7.96 5.45
C GLN A 392 12.36 8.29 6.93
N ALA A 393 11.34 8.89 7.54
CA ALA A 393 11.18 9.02 8.97
C ALA A 393 9.86 8.38 9.41
N ASP A 394 9.92 7.56 10.46
CA ASP A 394 8.73 7.08 11.18
C ASP A 394 7.98 8.28 11.77
N SER A 395 6.69 8.48 11.44
CA SER A 395 5.96 9.68 11.86
C SER A 395 5.62 9.72 13.35
N VAL A 396 5.72 8.59 14.07
CA VAL A 396 5.45 8.51 15.51
C VAL A 396 6.64 9.04 16.31
N ASN A 397 7.82 8.51 16.03
CA ASN A 397 9.03 8.77 16.83
C ASN A 397 10.10 9.57 16.07
N TRP A 398 9.89 9.86 14.79
CA TRP A 398 10.83 10.54 13.88
C TRP A 398 12.18 9.84 13.75
N GLN A 399 12.24 8.52 13.93
CA GLN A 399 13.40 7.71 13.61
C GLN A 399 13.62 7.73 12.10
N VAL A 400 14.76 8.26 11.65
CA VAL A 400 15.16 8.24 10.25
C VAL A 400 15.72 6.86 9.92
N ILE A 401 15.28 6.29 8.80
CA ILE A 401 15.61 4.93 8.35
C ILE A 401 16.08 5.02 6.90
N ALA A 402 17.20 4.34 6.61
CA ALA A 402 17.61 4.05 5.24
C ALA A 402 17.07 2.68 4.82
N VAL A 403 16.52 2.58 3.63
CA VAL A 403 15.81 1.41 3.12
C VAL A 403 16.45 0.97 1.80
N ASN A 404 16.66 -0.33 1.65
CA ASN A 404 17.22 -0.94 0.45
C ASN A 404 16.40 -2.18 0.06
N HIS A 405 15.60 -2.08 -1.00
CA HIS A 405 14.86 -3.21 -1.57
C HIS A 405 15.60 -3.89 -2.73
N THR A 406 16.84 -3.50 -3.01
CA THR A 406 17.62 -4.03 -4.13
C THR A 406 18.37 -5.32 -3.72
N PRO A 407 18.75 -6.16 -4.70
CA PRO A 407 19.52 -7.39 -4.43
C PRO A 407 20.98 -7.11 -4.02
N GLN A 408 21.46 -5.87 -4.10
CA GLN A 408 22.82 -5.51 -3.70
C GLN A 408 22.82 -4.70 -2.39
N GLY A 409 23.74 -5.02 -1.49
CA GLY A 409 23.96 -4.21 -0.29
C GLY A 409 24.47 -2.80 -0.65
N LEU A 410 23.94 -1.79 0.02
CA LEU A 410 24.39 -0.41 -0.08
C LEU A 410 25.43 -0.14 1.01
N LYS A 411 26.65 0.26 0.60
CA LYS A 411 27.78 0.49 1.51
C LYS A 411 28.16 1.96 1.58
N GLY A 412 28.45 2.45 2.77
CA GLY A 412 28.92 3.81 3.02
C GLY A 412 27.93 4.90 2.58
N ALA A 413 26.62 4.61 2.62
CA ALA A 413 25.63 5.59 2.24
C ALA A 413 25.49 6.67 3.30
N VAL A 414 25.27 7.90 2.87
CA VAL A 414 25.15 9.06 3.73
C VAL A 414 23.68 9.41 3.87
N VAL A 415 23.19 9.41 5.10
CA VAL A 415 21.84 9.87 5.45
C VAL A 415 21.94 11.26 6.05
N THR A 416 21.12 12.20 5.55
CA THR A 416 21.05 13.57 6.05
C THR A 416 19.63 13.97 6.40
N ALA A 417 19.48 14.90 7.36
CA ALA A 417 18.22 15.56 7.67
C ALA A 417 18.45 17.07 7.85
N ARG A 418 17.59 17.87 7.20
CA ARG A 418 17.57 19.33 7.28
C ARG A 418 16.17 19.80 7.64
N VAL A 419 16.08 20.70 8.61
CA VAL A 419 14.83 21.36 8.98
C VAL A 419 14.77 22.72 8.32
N ILE A 420 13.70 22.99 7.58
CA ILE A 420 13.59 24.13 6.66
C ILE A 420 12.29 24.88 6.93
N GLY A 421 12.37 26.21 7.07
CA GLY A 421 11.21 27.08 7.21
C GLY A 421 10.51 27.33 5.87
N LEU A 422 9.31 27.91 5.91
CA LEU A 422 8.56 28.28 4.69
C LEU A 422 9.24 29.37 3.85
N ASP A 423 10.16 30.14 4.44
CA ASP A 423 11.03 31.06 3.71
C ASP A 423 12.20 30.36 2.99
N GLY A 424 12.31 29.03 3.14
CA GLY A 424 13.34 28.19 2.54
C GLY A 424 14.67 28.17 3.30
N ARG A 425 14.78 28.87 4.43
CA ARG A 425 15.99 28.87 5.24
C ARG A 425 16.04 27.64 6.14
N GLN A 426 17.25 27.16 6.39
CA GLN A 426 17.47 26.12 7.38
C GLN A 426 17.29 26.70 8.80
N ILE A 427 16.46 26.05 9.62
CA ILE A 427 16.05 26.53 10.96
C ILE A 427 16.46 25.57 12.09
N GLY A 428 17.51 24.78 11.87
CA GLY A 428 18.05 23.85 12.85
C GLY A 428 19.39 23.25 12.40
N PRO A 429 20.03 22.40 13.23
CA PRO A 429 21.25 21.73 12.85
C PRO A 429 21.00 20.70 11.75
N VAL A 430 21.95 20.56 10.83
CA VAL A 430 21.97 19.42 9.90
C VAL A 430 22.39 18.18 10.67
N ARG A 431 21.59 17.12 10.59
CA ARG A 431 21.99 15.79 11.08
C ARG A 431 22.51 14.98 9.90
N ARG A 432 23.60 14.25 10.12
CA ARG A 432 24.24 13.40 9.11
C ARG A 432 24.84 12.18 9.76
N THR A 433 24.69 11.02 9.14
CA THR A 433 25.41 9.81 9.52
C THR A 433 25.71 8.97 8.27
N THR A 434 26.63 8.03 8.40
CA THR A 434 26.93 7.04 7.37
C THR A 434 26.40 5.68 7.82
N VAL A 435 25.74 4.96 6.92
CA VAL A 435 25.16 3.64 7.16
C VAL A 435 25.51 2.66 6.04
N ASP A 436 25.58 1.39 6.41
CA ASP A 436 25.51 0.28 5.48
C ASP A 436 24.11 -0.33 5.57
N VAL A 437 23.47 -0.58 4.44
CA VAL A 437 22.16 -1.24 4.38
C VAL A 437 22.30 -2.54 3.59
N ALA A 438 22.00 -3.68 4.21
CA ALA A 438 22.01 -4.97 3.52
C ALA A 438 21.00 -5.01 2.36
N SER A 439 21.10 -6.03 1.50
CA SER A 439 20.10 -6.28 0.46
C SER A 439 18.74 -6.58 1.10
N SER A 440 17.66 -6.06 0.50
CA SER A 440 16.28 -6.23 1.00
C SER A 440 16.17 -6.00 2.51
N ALA A 441 16.68 -4.87 3.00
CA ALA A 441 16.76 -4.58 4.44
C ALA A 441 16.60 -3.08 4.72
N THR A 442 16.46 -2.76 6.01
CA THR A 442 16.47 -1.39 6.52
C THR A 442 17.57 -1.21 7.56
N THR A 443 17.98 0.04 7.78
CA THR A 443 18.95 0.38 8.83
C THR A 443 18.57 1.71 9.46
N PRO A 444 18.34 1.76 10.78
CA PRO A 444 18.11 3.02 11.49
C PRO A 444 19.34 3.93 11.39
N ALA A 445 19.11 5.22 11.16
CA ALA A 445 20.15 6.25 11.12
C ALA A 445 20.20 7.02 12.45
N PHE A 446 19.29 7.98 12.64
CA PHE A 446 19.18 8.80 13.85
C PHE A 446 17.74 9.31 14.00
N THR A 447 17.38 9.80 15.17
CA THR A 447 16.07 10.44 15.39
C THR A 447 16.10 11.91 14.94
N ALA A 448 15.09 12.37 14.20
CA ALA A 448 14.87 13.76 13.80
C ALA A 448 13.66 14.34 14.53
N GLY A 449 13.59 14.16 15.85
CA GLY A 449 12.45 14.54 16.70
C GLY A 449 12.18 16.04 16.78
N TRP A 450 11.02 16.38 17.36
CA TRP A 450 10.65 17.76 17.69
C TRP A 450 11.59 18.36 18.75
N THR A 451 11.78 19.69 18.70
CA THR A 451 12.33 20.48 19.81
C THR A 451 11.45 21.71 20.02
N ASP A 452 11.49 22.30 21.22
CA ASP A 452 10.66 23.47 21.56
C ASP A 452 11.02 24.72 20.73
N SER A 453 12.23 24.75 20.16
CA SER A 453 12.71 25.83 19.31
C SER A 453 12.20 25.77 17.86
N LEU A 454 11.63 24.64 17.43
CA LEU A 454 11.14 24.50 16.05
C LEU A 454 9.75 25.12 15.92
N PRO A 455 9.48 25.86 14.84
CA PRO A 455 8.14 26.32 14.51
C PRO A 455 7.17 25.14 14.38
N ASP A 456 5.92 25.38 14.72
CA ASP A 456 4.89 24.35 14.74
C ASP A 456 4.67 23.74 13.35
N PHE A 457 4.74 24.56 12.29
CA PHE A 457 4.84 24.10 10.91
C PHE A 457 6.23 24.33 10.31
N HIS A 458 6.85 23.27 9.77
CA HIS A 458 8.11 23.36 9.03
C HIS A 458 8.31 22.16 8.10
N LEU A 459 9.32 22.22 7.22
CA LEU A 459 9.71 21.06 6.41
C LEU A 459 10.86 20.29 7.06
N LEU A 460 10.80 18.96 6.99
CA LEU A 460 11.92 18.06 7.24
C LEU A 460 12.31 17.42 5.92
N ARG A 461 13.48 17.78 5.38
CA ARG A 461 14.03 17.20 4.16
C ARG A 461 15.14 16.20 4.49
N LEU A 462 14.91 14.96 4.10
CA LEU A 462 15.84 13.85 4.22
C LEU A 462 16.57 13.64 2.89
N GLY A 463 17.83 13.22 2.97
CA GLY A 463 18.62 12.83 1.79
C GLY A 463 19.38 11.54 2.04
N LEU A 464 19.44 10.68 1.02
CA LEU A 464 20.27 9.49 0.93
C LEU A 464 21.22 9.64 -0.25
N GLU A 465 22.51 9.63 0.01
CA GLU A 465 23.56 9.66 -1.02
C GLU A 465 24.39 8.38 -0.94
N ASP A 466 24.90 7.89 -2.08
CA ASP A 466 25.92 6.85 -2.06
C ASP A 466 27.28 7.38 -1.57
N GLY A 467 28.24 6.49 -1.36
CA GLY A 467 29.60 6.88 -0.91
C GLY A 467 30.37 7.80 -1.86
N LYS A 468 29.83 8.10 -3.06
CA LYS A 468 30.39 9.04 -4.05
C LYS A 468 29.62 10.36 -4.10
N GLY A 469 28.60 10.54 -3.25
CA GLY A 469 27.78 11.76 -3.20
C GLY A 469 26.69 11.82 -4.26
N ARG A 470 26.36 10.72 -4.95
CA ARG A 470 25.21 10.68 -5.86
C ARG A 470 23.94 10.52 -5.02
N VAL A 471 22.97 11.41 -5.24
CA VAL A 471 21.65 11.33 -4.60
C VAL A 471 20.92 10.07 -5.08
N LEU A 472 20.53 9.24 -4.12
CA LEU A 472 19.76 8.01 -4.33
C LEU A 472 18.28 8.22 -3.99
N SER A 473 17.99 9.02 -2.97
CA SER A 473 16.63 9.38 -2.55
C SER A 473 16.64 10.73 -1.84
N GLU A 474 15.57 11.50 -2.04
CA GLU A 474 15.23 12.68 -1.25
C GLU A 474 13.76 12.56 -0.85
N ASN A 475 13.45 12.83 0.42
CA ASN A 475 12.09 12.75 0.94
C ASN A 475 11.80 13.98 1.81
N THR A 476 10.73 14.71 1.50
CA THR A 476 10.36 15.94 2.20
C THR A 476 9.04 15.73 2.94
N TYR A 477 9.06 15.93 4.26
CA TYR A 477 7.88 15.94 5.12
C TYR A 477 7.50 17.38 5.42
N TRP A 478 6.21 17.69 5.41
CA TRP A 478 5.67 18.93 5.94
C TRP A 478 5.15 18.64 7.35
N ARG A 479 5.98 18.93 8.35
CA ARG A 479 5.68 18.59 9.74
C ARG A 479 4.83 19.68 10.38
N TYR A 480 3.86 19.25 11.17
CA TYR A 480 2.96 20.07 11.96
C TYR A 480 2.80 19.44 13.36
N ARG A 481 2.64 20.24 14.42
CA ARG A 481 2.39 19.69 15.77
C ARG A 481 0.94 19.29 15.92
N ASP A 482 0.06 20.21 15.56
CA ASP A 482 -1.37 20.03 15.47
C ASP A 482 -1.83 20.18 14.02
N THR A 483 -2.91 19.51 13.66
CA THR A 483 -3.46 19.55 12.28
C THR A 483 -3.71 20.98 11.82
N ALA A 484 -4.16 21.87 12.71
CA ALA A 484 -4.42 23.27 12.43
C ALA A 484 -3.16 24.09 12.04
N ASP A 485 -1.95 23.64 12.39
CA ASP A 485 -0.71 24.37 12.07
C ASP A 485 -0.39 24.33 10.58
N MET A 486 -0.93 23.35 9.83
CA MET A 486 -0.83 23.32 8.37
C MET A 486 -1.45 24.56 7.70
N LYS A 487 -2.35 25.28 8.38
CA LYS A 487 -2.94 26.54 7.89
C LYS A 487 -1.90 27.64 7.67
N ALA A 488 -0.69 27.51 8.21
CA ALA A 488 0.44 28.36 7.85
C ALA A 488 0.68 28.40 6.32
N LEU A 489 0.36 27.32 5.60
CA LEU A 489 0.43 27.27 4.13
C LEU A 489 -0.57 28.23 3.44
N ASN A 490 -1.72 28.52 4.05
CA ASN A 490 -2.72 29.43 3.47
C ASN A 490 -2.21 30.87 3.42
N SER A 491 -1.27 31.22 4.30
CA SER A 491 -0.58 32.51 4.35
C SER A 491 0.80 32.48 3.67
N ALA A 492 1.18 31.37 3.03
CA ALA A 492 2.46 31.28 2.35
C ALA A 492 2.53 32.27 1.18
N LYS A 493 3.67 32.93 1.04
CA LYS A 493 3.88 33.91 -0.04
C LYS A 493 3.68 33.23 -1.40
N PRO A 494 2.97 33.86 -2.36
CA PRO A 494 2.94 33.38 -3.73
C PRO A 494 4.35 33.30 -4.33
N VAL A 495 4.63 32.22 -5.05
CA VAL A 495 5.94 31.92 -5.61
C VAL A 495 5.86 31.80 -7.13
N LYS A 496 6.77 32.49 -7.82
CA LYS A 496 6.96 32.31 -9.27
C LYS A 496 7.84 31.10 -9.53
N VAL A 497 7.29 30.13 -10.24
CA VAL A 497 8.05 28.99 -10.79
C VAL A 497 8.21 29.20 -12.29
N THR A 498 9.40 28.90 -12.81
CA THR A 498 9.69 28.95 -14.26
C THR A 498 10.03 27.56 -14.75
N THR A 499 9.67 27.26 -16.00
CA THR A 499 10.05 26.00 -16.64
C THR A 499 10.87 26.23 -17.91
N SER A 500 11.73 25.26 -18.20
CA SER A 500 12.40 25.10 -19.48
C SER A 500 12.07 23.71 -20.00
N VAL A 501 11.50 23.65 -21.21
CA VAL A 501 11.09 22.40 -21.86
C VAL A 501 12.16 22.00 -22.88
N GLY A 502 12.67 20.79 -22.73
CA GLY A 502 13.66 20.21 -23.64
C GLY A 502 13.02 19.69 -24.92
N ARG A 503 13.87 19.27 -25.86
CA ARG A 503 13.43 18.68 -27.12
C ARG A 503 12.70 17.36 -26.88
N VAL A 504 11.65 17.10 -27.65
CA VAL A 504 11.01 15.78 -27.70
C VAL A 504 11.96 14.77 -28.36
N THR A 505 12.21 13.68 -27.64
CA THR A 505 13.02 12.54 -28.05
C THR A 505 12.20 11.24 -28.01
N GLY A 506 12.80 10.14 -28.45
CA GLY A 506 12.21 8.80 -28.38
C GLY A 506 11.97 8.18 -29.76
N SER A 507 12.12 6.85 -29.82
CA SER A 507 11.83 6.00 -30.98
C SER A 507 10.85 4.91 -30.59
N GLY A 508 9.94 4.51 -31.49
CA GLY A 508 8.95 3.47 -31.23
C GLY A 508 7.63 4.04 -30.68
N THR A 509 7.04 3.32 -29.72
CA THR A 509 5.65 3.53 -29.21
C THR A 509 5.51 4.68 -28.21
N ARG A 510 6.63 5.27 -27.78
CA ARG A 510 6.67 6.32 -26.75
C ARG A 510 7.42 7.55 -27.24
N ARG A 511 7.10 8.69 -26.63
CA ARG A 511 7.83 9.97 -26.77
C ARG A 511 8.21 10.45 -25.40
N GLU A 512 9.31 11.19 -25.34
CA GLU A 512 9.89 11.68 -24.10
C GLU A 512 10.33 13.13 -24.24
N LEU A 513 10.30 13.88 -23.14
CA LEU A 513 10.97 15.17 -23.04
C LEU A 513 11.51 15.33 -21.62
N THR A 514 12.43 16.27 -21.44
CA THR A 514 12.91 16.66 -20.12
C THR A 514 12.50 18.09 -19.83
N ALA A 515 11.92 18.35 -18.66
CA ALA A 515 11.55 19.68 -18.21
C ALA A 515 12.35 20.07 -16.96
N THR A 516 12.92 21.27 -16.93
CA THR A 516 13.54 21.81 -15.72
C THR A 516 12.63 22.86 -15.11
N VAL A 517 12.19 22.61 -13.87
CA VAL A 517 11.31 23.46 -13.08
C VAL A 517 12.14 24.16 -12.02
N THR A 518 12.05 25.48 -11.91
CA THR A 518 12.87 26.27 -10.98
C THR A 518 12.02 27.23 -10.16
N ASN A 519 12.20 27.21 -8.85
CA ASN A 519 11.62 28.21 -7.96
C ASN A 519 12.42 29.52 -8.07
N ARG A 520 11.79 30.58 -8.58
CA ARG A 520 12.35 31.94 -8.72
C ARG A 520 11.84 32.91 -7.65
N GLY A 521 11.06 32.42 -6.69
CA GLY A 521 10.56 33.19 -5.56
C GLY A 521 11.53 33.21 -4.37
N SER A 522 11.06 33.80 -3.28
CA SER A 522 11.77 33.93 -1.99
C SER A 522 11.16 33.09 -0.87
N ALA A 523 10.21 32.22 -1.21
CA ALA A 523 9.58 31.26 -0.30
C ALA A 523 9.59 29.88 -0.95
N VAL A 524 9.34 28.85 -0.17
CA VAL A 524 9.19 27.48 -0.66
C VAL A 524 7.98 27.41 -1.61
N ALA A 525 8.15 26.75 -2.75
CA ALA A 525 7.05 26.37 -3.63
C ALA A 525 6.50 25.02 -3.18
N ALA A 526 5.25 24.98 -2.74
CA ALA A 526 4.62 23.81 -2.14
C ALA A 526 3.81 23.00 -3.16
N MET A 527 4.00 21.68 -3.18
CA MET A 527 3.22 20.72 -3.99
C MET A 527 3.12 21.11 -5.47
N VAL A 528 4.26 21.47 -6.08
CA VAL A 528 4.34 21.89 -7.48
C VAL A 528 4.05 20.71 -8.40
N ARG A 529 2.93 20.80 -9.11
CA ARG A 529 2.44 19.81 -10.05
C ARG A 529 2.78 20.19 -11.49
N LEU A 530 3.20 19.21 -12.26
CA LEU A 530 3.39 19.26 -13.71
C LEU A 530 2.25 18.52 -14.42
N ALA A 531 1.75 19.10 -15.50
CA ALA A 531 0.83 18.44 -16.44
C ALA A 531 1.25 18.70 -17.89
N LEU A 532 1.47 17.64 -18.66
CA LEU A 532 1.70 17.72 -20.10
C LEU A 532 0.37 17.99 -20.80
N LEU A 533 0.37 18.99 -21.67
CA LEU A 533 -0.75 19.40 -22.49
C LEU A 533 -0.40 19.30 -23.97
N ASP A 534 -1.42 19.10 -24.80
CA ASP A 534 -1.34 19.39 -26.22
C ASP A 534 -1.48 20.91 -26.41
N ASP A 535 -0.48 21.56 -27.01
CA ASP A 535 -0.47 23.02 -27.20
C ASP A 535 -1.65 23.54 -28.04
N ARG A 536 -2.20 22.70 -28.93
CA ARG A 536 -3.31 23.08 -29.80
C ARG A 536 -4.65 22.97 -29.09
N SER A 537 -4.95 21.84 -28.45
CA SER A 537 -6.26 21.63 -27.80
C SER A 537 -6.32 22.18 -26.37
N GLY A 538 -5.16 22.31 -25.71
CA GLY A 538 -5.08 22.63 -24.29
C GLY A 538 -5.43 21.46 -23.36
N GLU A 539 -5.75 20.29 -23.93
CA GLU A 539 -6.10 19.08 -23.18
C GLU A 539 -4.85 18.40 -22.62
N ARG A 540 -5.02 17.66 -21.53
CA ARG A 540 -3.97 16.85 -20.93
C ARG A 540 -3.60 15.69 -21.87
N VAL A 541 -2.30 15.45 -22.02
CA VAL A 541 -1.79 14.26 -22.71
C VAL A 541 -1.77 13.13 -21.69
N LEU A 542 -2.63 12.12 -21.86
CA LEU A 542 -2.76 10.99 -20.93
C LEU A 542 -2.66 9.66 -21.68
N PRO A 543 -2.09 8.61 -21.05
CA PRO A 543 -1.31 8.64 -19.80
C PRO A 543 0.07 9.29 -20.01
N THR A 544 0.47 10.18 -19.09
CA THR A 544 1.85 10.69 -19.03
C THR A 544 2.52 10.21 -17.75
N LEU A 545 3.70 9.61 -17.88
CA LEU A 545 4.58 9.30 -16.77
C LEU A 545 5.51 10.49 -16.51
N TYR A 546 5.64 10.90 -15.26
CA TYR A 546 6.56 11.95 -14.85
C TYR A 546 7.57 11.34 -13.87
N GLY A 547 8.87 11.55 -14.13
CA GLY A 547 9.94 11.01 -13.31
C GLY A 547 9.95 11.53 -11.86
N ASP A 548 9.28 12.66 -11.62
CA ASP A 548 8.90 13.21 -10.32
C ASP A 548 7.76 14.23 -10.48
N ASN A 549 6.95 14.45 -9.46
CA ASN A 549 5.83 15.40 -9.48
C ASN A 549 5.39 15.75 -8.04
N TYR A 550 4.51 16.74 -7.88
CA TYR A 550 4.11 17.27 -6.55
C TYR A 550 5.32 17.72 -5.72
N LEU A 551 6.19 18.51 -6.35
CA LEU A 551 7.51 18.87 -5.84
C LEU A 551 7.44 19.92 -4.72
N TRP A 552 8.37 19.83 -3.78
CA TRP A 552 8.69 20.91 -2.86
C TRP A 552 9.99 21.56 -3.30
N LEU A 553 9.95 22.82 -3.74
CA LEU A 553 11.15 23.52 -4.25
C LEU A 553 11.53 24.66 -3.31
N LEU A 554 12.75 24.64 -2.78
CA LEU A 554 13.31 25.75 -2.02
C LEU A 554 13.58 26.96 -2.94
N PRO A 555 13.69 28.18 -2.40
CA PRO A 555 14.09 29.35 -3.19
C PRO A 555 15.38 29.10 -3.98
N GLY A 556 15.34 29.30 -5.29
CA GLY A 556 16.45 29.05 -6.21
C GLY A 556 16.68 27.59 -6.59
N GLU A 557 15.94 26.64 -6.01
CA GLU A 557 16.08 25.22 -6.34
C GLU A 557 15.47 24.89 -7.71
N SER A 558 16.16 24.01 -8.43
CA SER A 558 15.71 23.44 -9.71
C SER A 558 15.54 21.93 -9.59
N ARG A 559 14.53 21.40 -10.30
CA ARG A 559 14.31 19.97 -10.51
C ARG A 559 14.14 19.68 -11.98
N THR A 560 14.82 18.65 -12.45
CA THR A 560 14.72 18.16 -13.82
C THR A 560 13.85 16.90 -13.80
N VAL A 561 12.76 16.94 -14.55
CA VAL A 561 11.75 15.88 -14.61
C VAL A 561 11.68 15.35 -16.04
N THR A 562 11.85 14.05 -16.20
CA THR A 562 11.58 13.36 -17.48
C THR A 562 10.09 13.09 -17.59
N LEU A 563 9.49 13.46 -18.71
CA LEU A 563 8.10 13.16 -19.06
C LEU A 563 8.09 12.17 -20.21
N SER A 564 7.21 11.18 -20.16
CA SER A 564 7.12 10.15 -21.18
C SER A 564 5.63 9.80 -21.42
N TRP A 565 5.19 9.76 -22.68
CA TRP A 565 3.78 9.50 -23.08
C TRP A 565 3.69 8.59 -24.32
N PRO A 566 2.56 7.91 -24.59
CA PRO A 566 2.34 7.17 -25.83
C PRO A 566 2.48 8.07 -27.05
N ALA A 567 3.11 7.57 -28.12
CA ALA A 567 3.45 8.38 -29.29
C ALA A 567 2.25 9.00 -30.02
N ASP A 568 1.08 8.40 -29.88
CA ASP A 568 -0.20 8.80 -30.44
C ASP A 568 -1.04 9.69 -29.51
N ALA A 569 -0.68 9.82 -28.23
CA ALA A 569 -1.46 10.59 -27.25
C ALA A 569 -1.33 12.12 -27.40
N LEU A 570 -0.31 12.61 -28.14
CA LEU A 570 -0.10 14.03 -28.41
C LEU A 570 -0.41 14.33 -29.88
N ALA A 571 -1.68 14.60 -30.19
CA ALA A 571 -2.19 14.70 -31.55
C ALA A 571 -1.54 15.83 -32.38
N SER A 572 -1.23 16.97 -31.78
CA SER A 572 -0.58 18.08 -32.48
C SER A 572 0.93 17.91 -32.68
N GLY A 573 1.54 16.98 -31.94
CA GLY A 573 2.98 16.84 -31.82
C GLY A 573 3.68 18.03 -31.11
N ARG A 574 2.92 18.97 -30.52
CA ARG A 574 3.44 20.17 -29.86
C ARG A 574 3.16 20.10 -28.37
N PRO A 575 4.15 19.74 -27.55
CA PRO A 575 3.96 19.69 -26.12
C PRO A 575 3.88 21.10 -25.52
N ALA A 576 2.96 21.30 -24.59
CA ALA A 576 2.98 22.42 -23.65
C ALA A 576 3.03 21.86 -22.23
N LEU A 577 3.75 22.53 -21.34
CA LEU A 577 3.87 22.10 -19.95
C LEU A 577 3.18 23.09 -19.03
N ARG A 578 2.14 22.62 -18.34
CA ARG A 578 1.50 23.35 -17.26
C ARG A 578 2.19 23.08 -15.94
N VAL A 579 2.44 24.14 -15.18
CA VAL A 579 2.95 24.08 -13.80
C VAL A 579 2.08 24.92 -12.88
N GLU A 580 1.69 24.32 -11.77
CA GLU A 580 0.86 24.93 -10.71
C GLU A 580 1.24 24.32 -9.36
N GLY A 581 0.83 24.92 -8.25
CA GLY A 581 1.11 24.39 -6.91
C GLY A 581 0.25 25.08 -5.86
N TYR A 582 0.47 24.80 -4.57
CA TYR A 582 -0.36 25.40 -3.52
C TYR A 582 -0.20 26.92 -3.48
N ASN A 583 1.03 27.42 -3.44
CA ASN A 583 1.32 28.85 -3.50
C ASN A 583 1.97 29.26 -4.83
N VAL A 584 1.76 28.48 -5.90
CA VAL A 584 2.32 28.74 -7.23
C VAL A 584 1.19 28.93 -8.23
N PRO A 585 1.06 30.12 -8.85
CA PRO A 585 0.02 30.34 -9.84
C PRO A 585 0.24 29.45 -11.06
N ARG A 586 -0.86 29.04 -11.70
CA ARG A 586 -0.83 28.26 -12.93
C ARG A 586 -0.08 29.02 -14.03
N THR A 587 0.89 28.35 -14.64
CA THR A 587 1.64 28.83 -15.80
C THR A 587 1.75 27.73 -16.85
N VAL A 588 1.84 28.11 -18.13
CA VAL A 588 2.05 27.17 -19.24
C VAL A 588 3.27 27.63 -20.03
N SER A 589 4.18 26.71 -20.30
CA SER A 589 5.35 26.94 -21.15
C SER A 589 5.31 26.05 -22.39
N ARG A 590 5.84 26.55 -23.50
CA ARG A 590 5.79 25.94 -24.84
C ARG A 590 7.19 25.72 -25.37
#